data_AF-A0A2V6H5T3-F1
#
_entry.id   AF-A0A2V6H5T3-F1
#
_cell.length_a   1.000
_cell.length_b   1.000
_cell.length_c   1.000
_cell.angle_alpha   90.00
_cell.angle_beta   90.00
_cell.angle_gamma   90.00
#
_symmetry.space_group_name_H-M   'P 1'
#
loop_
_entity.id
_entity.type
_entity.pdbx_description
1 polymer ?
#
loop_
_entity_poly.entity_id
_entity_poly.type
_entity_poly.pdbx_seq_one_letter_code
_entity_poly.pdbx_strand_id
1 'polypeptide(L)'
;MKALILVDLQNDFLPGGALPVPYGDEVIPIANKMQQRFELVVATKDWHPPDHGSFAANHPGKKPGGRIMLDGMEQILWPVHCVQNTHGVEFAPSFDTNRVAHVFHKGTDPMIDSY
;
A
#
# COMPACT_ATOMS: atom_id res chain seq x y z
N MET A 1 -22.14 12.32 10.77
CA MET A 1 -21.42 11.65 9.68
C MET A 1 -20.20 10.94 10.23
N LYS A 2 -20.01 9.67 9.86
CA LYS A 2 -18.81 8.87 10.14
C LYS A 2 -18.25 8.33 8.82
N ALA A 3 -16.93 8.24 8.71
CA ALA A 3 -16.25 7.72 7.53
C ALA A 3 -15.45 6.45 7.86
N LEU A 4 -15.28 5.59 6.86
CA LEU A 4 -14.38 4.44 6.85
C LEU A 4 -13.26 4.69 5.85
N ILE A 5 -12.01 4.53 6.30
CA ILE A 5 -10.83 4.57 5.45
C ILE A 5 -10.29 3.15 5.34
N LEU A 6 -10.25 2.63 4.12
CA LEU A 6 -9.72 1.30 3.81
C LEU A 6 -8.30 1.45 3.28
N VAL A 7 -7.34 1.13 4.14
CA VAL A 7 -5.93 1.39 3.86
C VAL A 7 -5.32 0.17 3.16
N ASP A 8 -4.82 0.40 1.95
CA ASP A 8 -3.86 -0.44 1.24
C ASP A 8 -4.25 -1.94 1.14
N LEU A 9 -5.51 -2.21 0.80
CA LEU A 9 -6.00 -3.57 0.50
C LEU A 9 -5.51 -4.04 -0.89
N GLN A 10 -4.20 -4.00 -1.12
CA GLN A 10 -3.53 -4.23 -2.41
C GLN A 10 -2.83 -5.58 -2.47
N ASN A 11 -2.68 -6.12 -3.68
CA ASN A 11 -2.13 -7.46 -3.91
C ASN A 11 -0.75 -7.66 -3.27
N ASP A 12 0.15 -6.67 -3.36
CA ASP A 12 1.50 -6.83 -2.83
C ASP A 12 1.56 -6.96 -1.31
N PHE A 13 0.54 -6.52 -0.59
CA PHE A 13 0.44 -6.67 0.86
C PHE A 13 -0.27 -7.95 1.31
N LEU A 14 -0.85 -8.71 0.39
CA LEU A 14 -1.53 -9.98 0.71
C LEU A 14 -0.57 -11.18 0.60
N PRO A 15 -0.92 -12.33 1.18
CA PRO A 15 -0.15 -13.56 0.97
C PRO A 15 0.09 -13.87 -0.50
N GLY A 16 1.36 -14.03 -0.88
CA GLY A 16 1.80 -14.24 -2.27
C GLY A 16 2.23 -12.96 -3.02
N GLY A 17 1.98 -11.78 -2.44
CA GLY A 17 2.46 -10.50 -2.95
C GLY A 17 3.96 -10.25 -2.68
N ALA A 18 4.47 -9.11 -3.16
CA ALA A 18 5.89 -8.74 -3.01
C ALA A 18 6.29 -8.34 -1.57
N LEU A 19 5.36 -7.83 -0.76
CA LEU A 19 5.56 -7.49 0.66
C LEU A 19 4.40 -8.06 1.51
N PRO A 20 4.28 -9.40 1.58
CA PRO A 20 3.09 -10.03 2.11
C PRO A 20 2.97 -9.86 3.63
N VAL A 21 1.79 -9.43 4.08
CA VAL A 21 1.41 -9.48 5.49
C VAL A 21 0.78 -10.84 5.78
N PRO A 22 1.27 -11.59 6.79
CA PRO A 22 0.67 -12.88 7.17
C PRO A 22 -0.82 -12.74 7.47
N TYR A 23 -1.65 -13.58 6.82
CA TYR A 23 -3.12 -13.57 6.96
C TYR A 23 -3.78 -12.23 6.58
N GLY A 24 -3.10 -11.38 5.82
CA GLY A 24 -3.60 -10.04 5.44
C GLY A 24 -4.90 -10.07 4.64
N ASP A 25 -5.18 -11.17 3.94
CA ASP A 25 -6.39 -11.38 3.16
C ASP A 25 -7.64 -11.63 4.02
N GLU A 26 -7.49 -12.08 5.27
CA GLU A 26 -8.61 -12.35 6.19
C GLU A 26 -9.40 -11.08 6.56
N VAL A 27 -8.80 -9.89 6.41
CA VAL A 27 -9.47 -8.61 6.67
C VAL A 27 -10.48 -8.26 5.56
N ILE A 28 -10.30 -8.76 4.33
CA ILE A 28 -11.08 -8.31 3.17
C ILE A 28 -12.58 -8.61 3.33
N PRO A 29 -13.01 -9.81 3.75
CA PRO A 29 -14.43 -10.07 4.02
C PRO A 29 -15.00 -9.17 5.13
N ILE A 30 -14.19 -8.75 6.10
CA ILE A 30 -14.59 -7.85 7.17
C ILE A 30 -14.75 -6.43 6.62
N ALA A 31 -13.76 -5.95 5.85
CA ALA A 31 -13.82 -4.65 5.17
C ALA A 31 -15.08 -4.53 4.31
N ASN A 32 -15.35 -5.52 3.44
CA ASN A 32 -16.55 -5.58 2.60
C ASN A 32 -17.85 -5.45 3.41
N LYS A 33 -17.96 -6.14 4.55
CA LYS A 33 -19.13 -6.04 5.45
C LYS A 33 -19.22 -4.68 6.14
N MET A 34 -18.09 -4.11 6.54
CA MET A 34 -18.07 -2.85 7.30
C MET A 34 -18.48 -1.65 6.46
N GLN A 35 -18.24 -1.65 5.14
CA GLN A 35 -18.63 -0.56 4.24
C GLN A 35 -20.11 -0.17 4.34
N GLN A 36 -20.99 -1.11 4.69
CA GLN A 36 -22.44 -0.88 4.83
C GLN A 36 -22.81 -0.08 6.09
N ARG A 37 -21.88 0.08 7.04
CA ARG A 37 -22.10 0.75 8.33
C ARG A 37 -21.66 2.22 8.33
N PHE A 38 -21.13 2.72 7.22
CA PHE A 38 -20.60 4.07 7.11
C PHE A 38 -21.25 4.83 5.95
N GLU A 39 -21.45 6.13 6.19
CA GLU A 39 -22.00 7.07 5.21
C GLU A 39 -20.98 7.39 4.12
N LEU A 40 -19.69 7.46 4.47
CA LEU A 40 -18.59 7.70 3.55
C LEU A 40 -17.56 6.58 3.66
N VAL A 41 -17.16 6.01 2.52
CA VAL A 41 -16.07 5.05 2.41
C VAL A 41 -15.05 5.60 1.42
N VAL A 42 -13.79 5.68 1.84
CA VAL A 42 -12.66 6.03 0.97
C VAL A 42 -11.58 4.96 1.13
N ALA A 43 -10.70 4.85 0.15
CA ALA A 43 -9.59 3.92 0.20
C ALA A 43 -8.26 4.63 -0.09
N THR A 44 -7.16 4.03 0.35
CA THR A 44 -5.81 4.45 -0.06
C THR A 44 -5.14 3.36 -0.88
N LYS A 45 -4.14 3.77 -1.65
CA LYS A 45 -3.16 2.88 -2.26
C LYS A 45 -1.77 3.44 -2.09
N ASP A 46 -0.82 2.60 -1.70
CA ASP A 46 0.57 2.84 -2.08
C ASP A 46 0.67 2.81 -3.61
N TRP A 47 1.37 3.78 -4.18
CA TRP A 47 1.43 4.01 -5.63
C TRP A 47 2.83 4.50 -6.03
N HIS A 48 3.82 3.68 -5.80
CA HIS A 48 5.23 4.06 -5.88
C HIS A 48 5.78 4.09 -7.30
N PRO A 49 6.51 5.15 -7.71
CA PRO A 49 7.31 5.06 -8.93
C PRO A 49 8.39 3.96 -8.78
N PRO A 50 8.87 3.38 -9.88
CA PRO A 50 9.82 2.27 -9.83
C PRO A 50 11.16 2.63 -9.15
N ASP A 51 11.55 3.90 -9.19
CA ASP A 51 12.76 4.46 -8.59
C ASP A 51 12.53 5.01 -7.16
N HIS A 52 11.41 4.67 -6.51
CA HIS A 52 11.10 5.16 -5.17
C HIS A 52 12.20 4.84 -4.15
N GLY A 53 12.55 5.84 -3.33
CA GLY A 53 13.67 5.79 -2.40
C GLY A 53 13.49 4.83 -1.23
N SER A 54 12.26 4.39 -0.94
CA SER A 54 12.01 3.35 0.05
C SER A 54 12.42 1.94 -0.42
N PHE A 55 12.66 1.73 -1.71
CA PHE A 55 13.02 0.40 -2.23
C PHE A 55 14.51 0.10 -2.05
N ALA A 56 14.82 -1.03 -1.40
CA ALA A 56 16.20 -1.49 -1.24
C ALA A 56 16.92 -1.68 -2.58
N ALA A 57 16.20 -2.03 -3.64
CA ALA A 57 16.74 -2.22 -4.98
C ALA A 57 17.37 -0.94 -5.57
N ASN A 58 16.95 0.24 -5.11
CA ASN A 58 17.44 1.53 -5.57
C ASN A 58 18.67 2.02 -4.78
N HIS A 59 19.18 1.20 -3.85
CA HIS A 59 20.34 1.53 -3.02
C HIS A 59 21.42 0.43 -3.12
N PRO A 60 22.53 0.66 -3.85
CA PRO A 60 23.59 -0.33 -4.02
C PRO A 60 24.12 -0.89 -2.70
N GLY A 61 24.18 -2.22 -2.58
CA GLY A 61 24.67 -2.92 -1.40
C GLY A 61 23.70 -2.96 -0.20
N LYS A 62 22.50 -2.41 -0.33
CA LYS A 62 21.44 -2.50 0.71
C LYS A 62 20.52 -3.69 0.47
N LYS A 63 19.74 -4.02 1.50
CA LYS A 63 18.75 -5.11 1.50
C LYS A 63 17.48 -4.64 2.22
N PRO A 64 16.31 -5.25 1.92
CA PRO A 64 15.10 -5.02 2.70
C PRO A 64 15.33 -5.19 4.21
N GLY A 65 14.68 -4.34 5.01
CA GLY A 65 14.87 -4.21 6.46
C GLY A 65 16.07 -3.33 6.86
N GLY A 66 16.92 -2.92 5.92
CA GLY A 66 17.99 -1.96 6.17
C GLY A 66 17.44 -0.55 6.43
N ARG A 67 18.29 0.35 6.95
CA ARG A 67 17.95 1.76 7.20
C ARG A 67 18.89 2.70 6.48
N ILE A 68 18.35 3.82 6.01
CA ILE A 68 19.09 4.94 5.40
C ILE A 68 18.52 6.28 5.88
N MET A 69 19.21 7.38 5.54
CA MET A 69 18.59 8.69 5.54
C MET A 69 18.07 8.98 4.14
N LEU A 70 16.77 9.22 4.00
CA LEU A 70 16.12 9.64 2.77
C LEU A 70 15.53 11.03 3.01
N ASP A 71 15.98 12.02 2.23
CA ASP A 71 15.61 13.44 2.37
C ASP A 71 15.64 13.98 3.81
N GLY A 72 16.68 13.58 4.57
CA GLY A 72 16.88 14.03 5.95
C GLY A 72 16.02 13.30 6.99
N MET A 73 15.23 12.29 6.62
CA MET A 73 14.48 11.43 7.52
C MET A 73 15.02 9.99 7.53
N GLU A 74 14.89 9.30 8.67
CA GLU A 74 15.25 7.89 8.75
C GLU A 74 14.22 7.04 7.99
N GLN A 75 14.71 6.17 7.12
CA GLN A 75 13.89 5.36 6.20
C GLN A 75 14.23 3.88 6.31
N ILE A 76 13.22 3.02 6.47
CA ILE A 76 13.36 1.57 6.35
C ILE A 76 13.27 1.19 4.87
N LEU A 77 14.20 0.37 4.40
CA LEU A 77 14.18 -0.11 3.03
C LEU A 77 13.28 -1.33 2.90
N TRP A 78 12.40 -1.31 1.90
CA TRP A 78 11.44 -2.37 1.59
C TRP A 78 11.84 -3.13 0.31
N PRO A 79 11.29 -4.33 0.06
CA PRO A 79 11.26 -4.90 -1.29
C PRO A 79 10.52 -3.95 -2.25
N VAL A 80 10.72 -4.11 -3.55
CA VAL A 80 9.90 -3.40 -4.55
C VAL A 80 8.46 -3.89 -4.42
N HIS A 81 7.51 -2.98 -4.23
CA HIS A 81 6.09 -3.28 -4.04
C HIS A 81 5.23 -2.11 -4.50
N CYS A 82 3.95 -2.37 -4.79
CA CYS A 82 2.94 -1.37 -5.12
C CYS A 82 3.39 -0.38 -6.21
N VAL A 83 4.17 -0.86 -7.18
CA VAL A 83 4.70 -0.02 -8.26
C VAL A 83 3.58 0.39 -9.20
N GLN A 84 3.56 1.67 -9.61
CA GLN A 84 2.54 2.21 -10.51
C GLN A 84 2.38 1.35 -11.77
N ASN A 85 1.12 1.13 -12.18
CA ASN A 85 0.76 0.38 -13.38
C ASN A 85 1.21 -1.10 -13.40
N THR A 86 1.41 -1.71 -12.23
CA THR A 86 1.69 -3.15 -12.10
C THR A 86 0.51 -3.90 -11.46
N HIS A 87 0.53 -5.24 -11.51
CA HIS A 87 -0.49 -6.04 -10.85
C HIS A 87 -0.46 -5.90 -9.31
N GLY A 88 0.74 -5.73 -8.74
CA GLY A 88 0.94 -5.65 -7.28
C GLY A 88 0.22 -4.47 -6.63
N VAL A 89 0.04 -3.37 -7.37
CA VAL A 89 -0.60 -2.14 -6.90
C VAL A 89 -2.13 -2.15 -7.05
N GLU A 90 -2.68 -3.13 -7.75
CA GLU A 90 -4.13 -3.30 -7.84
C GLU A 90 -4.71 -3.67 -6.48
N PHE A 91 -5.98 -3.32 -6.26
CA PHE A 91 -6.70 -3.82 -5.10
C PHE A 91 -6.87 -5.34 -5.21
N ALA A 92 -6.98 -5.99 -4.06
CA ALA A 92 -7.33 -7.40 -3.99
C ALA A 92 -8.57 -7.73 -4.85
N PRO A 93 -8.56 -8.79 -5.67
CA PRO A 93 -9.71 -9.14 -6.50
C PRO A 93 -11.01 -9.38 -5.71
N SER A 94 -10.89 -9.78 -4.45
CA SER A 94 -12.01 -10.01 -3.53
C SER A 94 -12.46 -8.77 -2.75
N PHE A 95 -11.78 -7.62 -2.91
CA PHE A 95 -12.18 -6.36 -2.29
C PHE A 95 -13.28 -5.68 -3.11
N ASP A 96 -14.45 -5.49 -2.49
CA ASP A 96 -15.58 -4.82 -3.12
C ASP A 96 -15.38 -3.30 -3.08
N THR A 97 -15.11 -2.70 -4.24
CA THR A 97 -14.86 -1.26 -4.37
C THR A 97 -16.11 -0.43 -4.69
N ASN A 98 -17.28 -1.05 -4.82
CA ASN A 98 -18.50 -0.37 -5.31
C ASN A 98 -18.95 0.81 -4.43
N ARG A 99 -18.64 0.79 -3.13
CA ARG A 99 -18.97 1.89 -2.19
C ARG A 99 -17.82 2.87 -1.97
N VAL A 100 -16.64 2.62 -2.52
CA VAL A 100 -15.47 3.49 -2.37
C VAL A 100 -15.70 4.76 -3.18
N ALA A 101 -15.91 5.88 -2.49
CA ALA A 101 -16.19 7.17 -3.12
C ALA A 101 -14.94 7.81 -3.75
N HIS A 102 -13.77 7.54 -3.18
CA HIS A 102 -12.50 8.03 -3.71
C HIS A 102 -11.34 7.13 -3.28
N VAL A 103 -10.32 7.07 -4.13
CA VAL A 103 -9.06 6.37 -3.86
C VAL A 103 -7.94 7.41 -3.82
N PHE A 104 -7.26 7.52 -2.68
CA PHE A 104 -6.10 8.40 -2.53
C PHE A 104 -4.82 7.62 -2.76
N HIS A 105 -4.00 8.07 -3.70
CA HIS A 105 -2.67 7.50 -3.92
C HIS A 105 -1.66 8.19 -3.00
N LYS A 106 -0.83 7.39 -2.34
CA LYS A 106 0.29 7.83 -1.48
C LYS A 106 1.61 7.18 -1.93
N GLY A 107 2.74 7.73 -1.49
CA GLY A 107 4.06 7.20 -1.87
C GLY A 107 4.46 7.53 -3.31
N THR A 108 3.87 8.56 -3.92
CA THR A 108 4.12 8.92 -5.32
C THR A 108 5.41 9.73 -5.52
N ASP A 109 5.90 10.37 -4.46
CA ASP A 109 7.16 11.13 -4.49
C ASP A 109 8.32 10.17 -4.19
N PRO A 110 9.31 10.00 -5.10
CA PRO A 110 10.40 9.07 -4.88
C PRO A 110 11.30 9.43 -3.69
N MET A 111 11.24 10.65 -3.17
CA MET A 111 12.09 11.12 -2.08
C MET A 111 11.48 10.97 -0.70
N ILE A 112 10.19 10.60 -0.58
CA ILE A 112 9.49 10.58 0.71
C ILE A 112 8.64 9.31 0.81
N ASP A 113 8.97 8.46 1.79
CA ASP A 113 8.08 7.36 2.14
C ASP A 113 6.86 7.89 2.90
N SER A 114 5.68 7.47 2.47
CA SER A 114 4.41 8.10 2.84
C SER A 114 3.54 7.21 3.75
N TYR A 115 4.16 6.46 4.67
CA TYR A 115 3.44 5.68 5.70
C TYR A 115 2.87 6.55 6.82
#